data_AF-A0A6L9S4B5-F1
#
_entry.id   AF-A0A6L9S4B5-F1
#
_cell.length_a   1.000
_cell.length_b   1.000
_cell.length_c   1.000
_cell.angle_alpha   90.00
_cell.angle_beta   90.00
_cell.angle_gamma   90.00
#
_symmetry.space_group_name_H-M   'P 1'
#
loop_
_entity.id
_entity.type
_entity.pdbx_description
1 polymer ?
#
loop_
_entity_poly.entity_id
_entity_poly.type
_entity_poly.pdbx_seq_one_letter_code
_entity_poly.pdbx_strand_id
1 'polypeptide(L)'
;MTTDPTPPAGSADTPRPQVRPQRTTRAGPATQAGPTPQNESATQTGIAGATRAAGAGPAPGQLSRTLPSWQLRGWLALSCLIVVGSIAAWAGLHLFMVAVLLASAAYAAMRPDSHAPTAFLALAAGVVVFSGADLSAWILPAVLGFHASHVLAAFAALAPWDAAVEYVALRPALRRFVVVQAASQFLALLALLVAG
;
A
#
# COMPACT_ATOMS: atom_id res chain seq x y z
N MET A 1 50.78 44.43 0.20
CA MET A 1 49.80 44.17 -0.88
C MET A 1 48.52 43.71 -0.20
N THR A 2 47.60 44.65 -0.03
CA THR A 2 46.35 44.51 0.72
C THR A 2 45.24 44.43 -0.32
N THR A 3 44.60 43.27 -0.46
CA THR A 3 43.47 43.08 -1.38
C THR A 3 42.17 43.31 -0.66
N ASP A 4 41.43 44.32 -1.12
CA ASP A 4 40.09 44.68 -0.70
C ASP A 4 39.07 43.59 -1.07
N PRO A 5 38.14 43.20 -0.18
CA PRO A 5 37.07 42.27 -0.52
C PRO A 5 35.89 43.00 -1.18
N THR A 6 35.68 42.72 -2.47
CA THR A 6 34.50 43.12 -3.23
C THR A 6 33.24 42.45 -2.66
N PRO A 7 32.17 43.19 -2.33
CA PRO A 7 30.92 42.60 -1.85
C PRO A 7 30.17 41.88 -2.98
N PRO A 8 29.49 40.75 -2.71
CA PRO A 8 28.76 40.00 -3.72
C PRO A 8 27.51 40.76 -4.18
N ALA A 9 27.32 40.76 -5.51
CA ALA A 9 26.22 41.40 -6.21
C ALA A 9 24.85 40.83 -5.80
N GLY A 10 23.88 41.74 -5.75
CA GLY A 10 22.55 41.55 -5.18
C GLY A 10 21.75 40.39 -5.76
N SER A 11 20.98 39.77 -4.87
CA SER A 11 19.98 38.76 -5.19
C SER A 11 18.90 39.36 -6.08
N ALA A 12 18.80 38.86 -7.31
CA ALA A 12 17.69 39.17 -8.19
C ALA A 12 16.40 38.66 -7.55
N ASP A 13 15.49 39.59 -7.31
CA ASP A 13 14.14 39.38 -6.79
C ASP A 13 13.35 38.58 -7.83
N THR A 14 13.33 37.26 -7.69
CA THR A 14 12.51 36.41 -8.56
C THR A 14 11.04 36.64 -8.22
N PRO A 15 10.21 37.15 -9.14
CA PRO A 15 8.81 37.44 -8.87
C PRO A 15 8.09 36.15 -8.46
N ARG A 16 7.61 36.11 -7.22
CA ARG A 16 6.81 34.99 -6.72
C ARG A 16 5.54 34.88 -7.58
N PRO A 17 5.26 33.70 -8.16
CA PRO A 17 4.01 33.48 -8.89
C PRO A 17 2.85 33.68 -7.93
N GLN A 18 2.05 34.72 -8.15
CA GLN A 18 0.79 34.90 -7.45
C GLN A 18 -0.15 33.77 -7.86
N VAL A 19 -0.30 32.79 -6.98
CA VAL A 19 -1.32 31.74 -7.11
C VAL A 19 -2.67 32.42 -6.96
N ARG A 20 -3.31 32.71 -8.09
CA ARG A 20 -4.68 33.22 -8.16
C ARG A 20 -5.60 32.14 -7.58
N PRO A 21 -6.31 32.38 -6.47
CA PRO A 21 -7.28 31.42 -5.95
C PRO A 21 -8.36 31.19 -7.02
N GLN A 22 -8.37 29.99 -7.62
CA GLN A 22 -9.46 29.56 -8.48
C GLN A 22 -10.72 29.49 -7.61
N ARG A 23 -11.60 30.46 -7.79
CA ARG A 23 -12.96 30.44 -7.28
C ARG A 23 -13.66 29.24 -7.91
N THR A 24 -13.77 28.15 -7.18
CA THR A 24 -14.61 27.01 -7.55
C THR A 24 -16.05 27.48 -7.53
N THR A 25 -16.56 27.82 -8.72
CA THR A 25 -17.97 28.11 -8.96
C THR A 25 -18.76 26.85 -8.63
N ARG A 26 -19.40 26.85 -7.46
CA ARG A 26 -20.36 25.84 -7.02
C ARG A 26 -21.54 25.84 -7.99
N ALA A 27 -21.53 24.93 -8.96
CA ALA A 27 -22.68 24.67 -9.82
C ALA A 27 -23.86 24.22 -8.94
N GLY A 28 -25.00 24.89 -9.10
CA GLY A 28 -26.24 24.56 -8.40
C GLY A 28 -26.81 23.20 -8.81
N PRO A 29 -27.81 22.69 -8.06
CA PRO A 29 -28.47 21.44 -8.37
C PRO A 29 -29.28 21.59 -9.66
N ALA A 30 -28.86 20.90 -10.72
CA ALA A 30 -29.69 20.72 -11.91
C ALA A 30 -30.79 19.70 -11.57
N THR A 31 -32.00 20.19 -11.34
CA THR A 31 -33.23 19.38 -11.36
C THR A 31 -33.41 18.84 -12.79
N GLN A 32 -33.00 17.61 -13.02
CA GLN A 32 -33.25 16.91 -14.28
C GLN A 32 -34.54 16.09 -14.13
N ALA A 33 -35.61 16.60 -14.74
CA ALA A 33 -36.85 15.86 -14.95
C ALA A 33 -36.60 14.69 -15.93
N GLY A 34 -37.23 13.54 -15.65
CA GLY A 34 -36.94 12.25 -16.28
C GLY A 34 -37.30 12.08 -17.75
N PRO A 35 -37.06 10.87 -18.29
CA PRO A 35 -38.10 10.18 -19.04
C PRO A 35 -38.31 8.71 -18.62
N THR A 36 -39.60 8.37 -18.55
CA THR A 36 -40.34 7.13 -18.88
C THR A 36 -39.64 5.75 -18.83
N PRO A 37 -40.20 4.75 -18.13
CA PRO A 37 -39.77 3.35 -18.23
C PRO A 37 -40.30 2.74 -19.54
N GLN A 38 -39.38 2.33 -20.42
CA GLN A 38 -39.70 1.58 -21.64
C GLN A 38 -39.61 0.08 -21.35
N ASN A 39 -40.75 -0.58 -21.55
CA ASN A 39 -41.04 -1.97 -21.26
C ASN A 39 -40.50 -2.85 -22.40
N GLU A 40 -39.27 -3.35 -22.27
CA GLU A 40 -38.72 -4.34 -23.21
C GLU A 40 -39.04 -5.76 -22.74
N SER A 41 -40.06 -6.33 -23.37
CA SER A 41 -40.36 -7.75 -23.35
C SER A 41 -39.30 -8.49 -24.17
N ALA A 42 -38.27 -9.02 -23.51
CA ALA A 42 -37.32 -9.95 -24.11
C ALA A 42 -37.60 -11.38 -23.64
N THR A 43 -38.05 -12.19 -24.60
CA THR A 43 -38.29 -13.62 -24.57
C THR A 43 -37.17 -14.38 -23.84
N GLN A 44 -37.50 -14.93 -22.68
CA GLN A 44 -36.64 -15.82 -21.90
C GLN A 44 -36.81 -17.26 -22.43
N THR A 45 -36.04 -17.61 -23.47
CA THR A 45 -35.98 -18.98 -23.99
C THR A 45 -35.22 -19.85 -22.98
N GLY A 46 -35.93 -20.83 -22.42
CA GLY A 46 -35.44 -21.73 -21.40
C GLY A 46 -34.25 -22.57 -21.85
N ILE A 47 -33.20 -22.55 -21.03
CA ILE A 47 -32.22 -23.63 -20.94
C ILE A 47 -32.50 -24.33 -19.61
N ALA A 48 -33.16 -25.46 -19.71
CA ALA A 48 -33.40 -26.36 -18.60
C ALA A 48 -32.10 -27.08 -18.19
N GLY A 49 -31.87 -27.18 -16.88
CA GLY A 49 -31.47 -28.46 -16.31
C GLY A 49 -29.99 -28.72 -16.08
N ALA A 50 -29.31 -27.85 -15.35
CA ALA A 50 -28.22 -28.28 -14.46
C ALA A 50 -28.38 -27.56 -13.12
N THR A 51 -29.24 -28.11 -12.26
CA THR A 51 -29.39 -27.76 -10.85
C THR A 51 -28.10 -28.13 -10.11
N ARG A 52 -27.06 -27.33 -10.32
CA ARG A 52 -25.97 -27.20 -9.37
C ARG A 52 -26.63 -26.73 -8.09
N ALA A 53 -26.65 -27.57 -7.05
CA ALA A 53 -27.16 -27.22 -5.74
C ALA A 53 -26.52 -25.89 -5.34
N ALA A 54 -27.29 -24.81 -5.53
CA ALA A 54 -26.88 -23.47 -5.19
C ALA A 54 -26.83 -23.50 -3.67
N GLY A 55 -25.61 -23.60 -3.14
CA GLY A 55 -25.38 -23.52 -1.71
C GLY A 55 -26.16 -22.33 -1.18
N ALA A 56 -27.09 -22.59 -0.28
CA ALA A 56 -27.92 -21.56 0.33
C ALA A 56 -26.97 -20.45 0.80
N GLY A 57 -27.03 -19.31 0.11
CA GLY A 57 -26.27 -18.15 0.54
C GLY A 57 -26.65 -17.84 1.99
N PRO A 58 -25.71 -17.36 2.82
CA PRO A 58 -26.02 -16.96 4.18
C PRO A 58 -27.24 -16.02 4.16
N ALA A 59 -28.15 -16.23 5.10
CA ALA A 59 -29.38 -15.44 5.19
C ALA A 59 -29.02 -13.94 5.21
N PRO A 60 -29.75 -13.08 4.47
CA PRO A 60 -29.52 -11.64 4.50
C PRO A 60 -29.46 -11.12 5.95
N GLY A 61 -28.33 -10.53 6.34
CA GLY A 61 -28.08 -10.05 7.70
C GLY A 61 -27.18 -10.92 8.57
N GLN A 62 -26.71 -12.09 8.10
CA GLN A 62 -25.75 -12.90 8.84
C GLN A 62 -24.33 -12.34 8.65
N LEU A 63 -23.73 -11.84 9.73
CA LEU A 63 -22.34 -11.34 9.73
C LEU A 63 -21.38 -12.49 9.39
N SER A 64 -20.49 -12.26 8.43
CA SER A 64 -19.45 -13.24 8.11
C SER A 64 -18.41 -13.32 9.23
N ARG A 65 -17.45 -14.25 9.10
CA ARG A 65 -16.31 -14.34 10.01
C ARG A 65 -15.56 -13.02 10.05
N THR A 66 -15.46 -12.43 11.23
CA THR A 66 -14.73 -11.18 11.47
C THR A 66 -13.30 -11.47 11.93
N LEU A 67 -12.37 -10.61 11.54
CA LEU A 67 -10.98 -10.64 11.98
C LEU A 67 -10.73 -9.43 12.90
N PRO A 68 -10.26 -9.65 14.15
CA PRO A 68 -10.00 -8.53 15.05
C PRO A 68 -8.82 -7.70 14.53
N SER A 69 -8.90 -6.37 14.62
CA SER A 69 -7.91 -5.47 14.02
C SER A 69 -6.49 -5.63 14.58
N TRP A 70 -6.35 -6.08 15.84
CA TRP A 70 -5.04 -6.39 16.42
C TRP A 70 -4.29 -7.46 15.63
N GLN A 71 -4.98 -8.41 14.99
CA GLN A 71 -4.35 -9.41 14.13
C GLN A 71 -3.75 -8.77 12.88
N LEU A 72 -4.42 -7.78 12.27
CA LEU A 72 -3.87 -7.04 11.12
C LEU A 72 -2.58 -6.32 11.49
N ARG A 73 -2.53 -5.72 12.68
CA ARG A 73 -1.33 -5.07 13.22
C ARG A 73 -0.21 -6.07 13.53
N GLY A 74 -0.56 -7.25 14.04
CA GLY A 74 0.38 -8.36 14.22
C GLY A 74 0.98 -8.83 12.89
N TRP A 75 0.17 -8.97 11.85
CA TRP A 75 0.65 -9.30 10.51
C TRP A 75 1.53 -8.20 9.91
N LEU A 76 1.19 -6.93 10.13
CA LEU A 76 2.01 -5.78 9.72
C LEU A 76 3.36 -5.78 10.43
N ALA A 77 3.39 -6.01 11.75
CA ALA A 77 4.63 -6.11 12.50
C ALA A 77 5.51 -7.25 11.95
N LEU A 78 4.91 -8.42 11.70
CA LEU A 78 5.62 -9.55 11.11
C LEU A 78 6.19 -9.24 9.72
N SER A 79 5.41 -8.60 8.84
CA SER A 79 5.91 -8.24 7.50
C SER A 79 7.04 -7.22 7.56
N CYS A 80 6.98 -6.26 8.48
CA CYS A 80 8.08 -5.33 8.72
C CYS A 80 9.34 -6.07 9.20
N LEU A 81 9.22 -7.04 10.11
CA LEU A 81 10.35 -7.86 10.56
C LEU A 81 10.96 -8.68 9.42
N ILE A 82 10.14 -9.20 8.50
CA ILE A 82 10.64 -9.88 7.29
C ILE A 82 11.47 -8.91 6.44
N VAL A 83 11.03 -7.66 6.26
CA VAL A 83 11.82 -6.64 5.55
C VAL A 83 13.15 -6.38 6.26
N VAL A 84 13.14 -6.12 7.57
CA VAL A 84 14.37 -5.84 8.33
C VAL A 84 15.34 -7.02 8.28
N GLY A 85 14.85 -8.24 8.50
CA GLY A 85 15.67 -9.44 8.45
C GLY A 85 16.25 -9.71 7.06
N SER A 86 15.45 -9.52 6.01
CA SER A 86 15.92 -9.67 4.62
C SER A 86 17.00 -8.65 4.27
N ILE A 87 16.83 -7.39 4.68
CA ILE A 87 17.82 -6.34 4.45
C ILE A 87 19.10 -6.60 5.24
N ALA A 88 19.00 -7.01 6.51
CA ALA A 88 20.17 -7.32 7.32
C ALA A 88 20.96 -8.51 6.75
N ALA A 89 20.27 -9.51 6.21
CA ALA A 89 20.90 -10.65 5.55
C ALA A 89 21.49 -10.28 4.17
N TRP A 90 20.89 -9.32 3.47
CA TRP A 90 21.32 -8.87 2.15
C TRP A 90 22.49 -7.87 2.21
N ALA A 91 22.35 -6.79 2.98
CA ALA A 91 23.30 -5.69 3.07
C ALA A 91 24.39 -5.90 4.14
N GLY A 92 24.32 -6.99 4.91
CA GLY A 92 25.17 -7.24 6.05
C GLY A 92 24.62 -6.65 7.36
N LEU A 93 25.03 -7.24 8.48
CA LEU A 93 24.49 -6.91 9.80
C LEU A 93 25.19 -5.66 10.38
N HIS A 94 24.51 -4.52 10.35
CA HIS A 94 24.94 -3.29 11.02
C HIS A 94 23.98 -2.93 12.16
N LEU A 95 24.38 -3.15 13.42
CA LEU A 95 23.49 -3.09 14.60
C LEU A 95 22.72 -1.77 14.70
N PHE A 96 23.39 -0.65 14.42
CA PHE A 96 22.75 0.67 14.43
C PHE A 96 21.62 0.79 13.39
N MET A 97 21.84 0.32 12.16
CA MET A 97 20.83 0.36 11.10
C MET A 97 19.65 -0.56 11.41
N VAL A 98 19.94 -1.76 11.92
CA VAL A 98 18.90 -2.69 12.37
C VAL A 98 18.06 -2.08 13.49
N ALA A 99 18.68 -1.42 14.47
CA ALA A 99 17.96 -0.75 15.54
C ALA A 99 17.03 0.37 15.01
N VAL A 100 17.52 1.20 14.07
CA VAL A 100 16.71 2.26 13.43
C VAL A 100 15.55 1.68 12.62
N LEU A 101 15.79 0.61 11.84
CA LEU A 101 14.77 -0.08 11.08
C LEU A 101 13.73 -0.75 11.98
N LEU A 102 14.14 -1.36 13.09
CA LEU A 102 13.22 -1.96 14.06
C LEU A 102 12.38 -0.90 14.78
N ALA A 103 12.98 0.21 15.18
CA ALA A 103 12.26 1.31 15.82
C ALA A 103 11.21 1.92 14.87
N SER A 104 11.58 2.15 13.61
CA SER A 104 10.65 2.66 12.60
C SER A 104 9.57 1.65 12.21
N ALA A 105 9.91 0.35 12.12
CA ALA A 105 8.95 -0.73 11.93
C ALA A 105 7.92 -0.82 13.07
N ALA A 106 8.39 -0.75 14.32
CA ALA A 106 7.52 -0.75 15.50
C ALA A 106 6.58 0.46 15.48
N TYR A 107 7.11 1.64 15.18
CA TYR A 107 6.31 2.85 15.06
C TYR A 107 5.25 2.75 13.93
N ALA A 108 5.62 2.20 12.77
CA ALA A 108 4.69 1.95 11.66
C ALA A 108 3.57 0.96 12.04
N ALA A 109 3.88 -0.09 12.79
CA ALA A 109 2.88 -1.06 13.27
C ALA A 109 1.92 -0.47 14.32
N MET A 110 2.42 0.44 15.17
CA MET A 110 1.62 1.14 16.17
C MET A 110 0.74 2.23 15.56
N ARG A 111 1.26 2.95 14.55
CA ARG A 111 0.62 4.10 13.87
C ARG A 111 0.49 3.88 12.35
N PRO A 112 -0.27 2.87 11.90
CA PRO A 112 -0.44 2.56 10.49
C PRO A 112 -1.19 3.65 9.71
N ASP A 113 -1.93 4.50 10.41
CA ASP A 113 -2.68 5.66 9.92
C ASP A 113 -1.81 6.91 9.66
N SER A 114 -0.53 6.86 10.01
CA SER A 114 0.43 7.96 9.82
C SER A 114 1.29 7.76 8.56
N HIS A 115 2.22 8.69 8.30
CA HIS A 115 3.24 8.53 7.26
C HIS A 115 4.36 7.54 7.64
N ALA A 116 4.33 6.94 8.83
CA ALA A 116 5.37 6.05 9.33
C ALA A 116 5.62 4.80 8.46
N PRO A 117 4.61 4.07 7.94
CA PRO A 117 4.85 2.93 7.07
C PRO A 117 5.62 3.32 5.81
N THR A 118 5.26 4.44 5.18
CA THR A 118 5.98 4.95 4.00
C THR A 118 7.40 5.35 4.34
N ALA A 119 7.62 6.03 5.47
CA ALA A 119 8.96 6.39 5.93
C ALA A 119 9.81 5.14 6.22
N PHE A 120 9.25 4.11 6.87
CA PHE A 120 9.92 2.84 7.10
C PHE A 120 10.34 2.17 5.79
N LEU A 121 9.42 2.05 4.82
CA LEU A 121 9.73 1.45 3.51
C LEU A 121 10.77 2.27 2.75
N ALA A 122 10.71 3.59 2.80
CA ALA A 122 11.71 4.47 2.18
C ALA A 122 13.10 4.30 2.81
N LEU A 123 13.19 4.24 4.15
CA LEU A 123 14.44 3.96 4.86
C LEU A 123 14.99 2.59 4.50
N ALA A 124 14.15 1.57 4.51
CA ALA A 124 14.50 0.20 4.14
C ALA A 124 15.05 0.13 2.69
N ALA A 125 14.40 0.80 1.75
CA ALA A 125 14.85 0.85 0.35
C ALA A 125 16.17 1.61 0.23
N GLY A 126 16.33 2.72 0.97
CA GLY A 126 17.57 3.47 1.05
C GLY A 126 18.75 2.63 1.52
N VAL A 127 18.58 1.80 2.56
CA VAL A 127 19.64 0.90 3.05
C VAL A 127 20.10 -0.05 1.95
N VAL A 128 19.19 -0.63 1.18
CA VAL A 128 19.53 -1.52 0.06
C VAL A 128 20.25 -0.78 -1.05
N VAL A 129 19.75 0.40 -1.45
CA VAL A 129 20.35 1.20 -2.54
C VAL A 129 21.76 1.67 -2.18
N PHE A 130 21.99 2.06 -0.92
CA PHE A 130 23.27 2.61 -0.47
C PHE A 130 24.23 1.57 0.10
N SER A 131 23.85 0.30 0.25
CA SER A 131 24.75 -0.75 0.72
C SER A 131 25.78 -1.17 -0.33
N GLY A 132 25.51 -0.89 -1.62
CA GLY A 132 26.32 -1.39 -2.72
C GLY A 132 26.29 -2.92 -2.87
N ALA A 133 25.32 -3.58 -2.24
CA ALA A 133 25.17 -5.03 -2.33
C ALA A 133 24.68 -5.45 -3.71
N ASP A 134 25.30 -6.49 -4.27
CA ASP A 134 24.83 -7.12 -5.50
C ASP A 134 23.43 -7.73 -5.31
N LEU A 135 22.75 -8.01 -6.43
CA LEU A 135 21.45 -8.69 -6.38
C LEU A 135 21.60 -10.04 -5.66
N SER A 136 20.72 -10.30 -4.69
CA SER A 136 20.77 -11.51 -3.86
C SER A 136 19.38 -12.13 -3.73
N ALA A 137 19.31 -13.43 -3.46
CA ALA A 137 18.06 -14.15 -3.22
C ALA A 137 17.18 -13.51 -2.12
N TRP A 138 17.79 -12.75 -1.21
CA TRP A 138 17.09 -11.96 -0.18
C TRP A 138 16.16 -10.87 -0.73
N ILE A 139 16.26 -10.51 -2.02
CA ILE A 139 15.31 -9.61 -2.68
C ILE A 139 13.88 -10.17 -2.69
N LEU A 140 13.71 -11.50 -2.76
CA LEU A 140 12.39 -12.15 -2.80
C LEU A 140 11.58 -11.89 -1.52
N PRO A 141 12.06 -12.28 -0.31
CA PRO A 141 11.36 -11.98 0.92
C PRO A 141 11.30 -10.47 1.22
N ALA A 142 12.29 -9.67 0.78
CA ALA A 142 12.23 -8.22 0.91
C ALA A 142 11.04 -7.63 0.12
N VAL A 143 10.94 -7.91 -1.18
CA VAL A 143 9.84 -7.42 -2.05
C VAL A 143 8.48 -7.89 -1.52
N LEU A 144 8.39 -9.14 -1.03
CA LEU A 144 7.18 -9.64 -0.38
C LEU A 144 6.83 -8.86 0.89
N GLY A 145 7.81 -8.65 1.77
CA GLY A 145 7.63 -7.87 2.99
C GLY A 145 7.25 -6.42 2.72
N PHE A 146 7.83 -5.78 1.69
CA PHE A 146 7.52 -4.41 1.30
C PHE A 146 6.06 -4.24 0.91
N HIS A 147 5.59 -5.05 -0.04
CA HIS A 147 4.20 -4.99 -0.51
C HIS A 147 3.21 -5.39 0.60
N ALA A 148 3.51 -6.45 1.35
CA ALA A 148 2.68 -6.87 2.47
C ALA A 148 2.56 -5.75 3.51
N SER A 149 3.66 -5.10 3.89
CA SER A 149 3.66 -4.02 4.88
C SER A 149 2.87 -2.80 4.41
N HIS A 150 2.99 -2.41 3.14
CA HIS A 150 2.22 -1.29 2.59
C HIS A 150 0.71 -1.56 2.60
N VAL A 151 0.30 -2.75 2.14
CA VAL A 151 -1.12 -3.12 2.05
C VAL A 151 -1.72 -3.39 3.44
N LEU A 152 -0.99 -4.06 4.33
CA LEU A 152 -1.41 -4.30 5.70
C LEU A 152 -1.49 -2.99 6.49
N ALA A 153 -0.60 -2.02 6.26
CA ALA A 153 -0.72 -0.70 6.85
C ALA A 153 -2.00 0.02 6.39
N ALA A 154 -2.32 -0.03 5.09
CA ALA A 154 -3.56 0.53 4.57
C ALA A 154 -4.80 -0.12 5.21
N PHE A 155 -4.84 -1.45 5.37
CA PHE A 155 -5.96 -2.11 6.05
C PHE A 155 -6.01 -1.81 7.54
N ALA A 156 -4.86 -1.80 8.22
CA ALA A 156 -4.79 -1.52 9.65
C ALA A 156 -5.14 -0.06 9.98
N ALA A 157 -4.95 0.87 9.04
CA ALA A 157 -5.37 2.26 9.17
C ALA A 157 -6.90 2.45 9.07
N LEU A 158 -7.61 1.54 8.37
CA LEU A 158 -9.06 1.62 8.23
C LEU A 158 -9.83 1.12 9.46
N ALA A 159 -9.17 0.34 10.34
CA ALA A 159 -9.82 -0.32 11.47
C ALA A 159 -9.34 0.24 12.81
N PRO A 160 -10.24 0.80 13.64
CA PRO A 160 -9.96 1.08 15.05
C PRO A 160 -9.43 -0.17 15.78
N TRP A 161 -8.67 0.04 16.86
CA TRP A 161 -8.07 -1.07 17.64
C TRP A 161 -9.10 -2.05 18.20
N ASP A 162 -10.31 -1.57 18.51
CA ASP A 162 -11.39 -2.38 19.08
C ASP A 162 -12.38 -2.88 18.02
N ALA A 163 -12.14 -2.59 16.74
CA ALA A 163 -13.01 -3.01 15.64
C ALA A 163 -12.63 -4.39 15.10
N ALA A 164 -13.64 -5.10 14.60
CA ALA A 164 -13.47 -6.33 13.85
C ALA A 164 -13.84 -6.07 12.38
N VAL A 165 -13.03 -6.58 11.46
CA VAL A 165 -13.23 -6.38 10.01
C VAL A 165 -13.80 -7.66 9.41
N GLU A 166 -14.89 -7.54 8.66
CA GLU A 166 -15.47 -8.69 7.95
C GLU A 166 -14.53 -9.19 6.86
N TYR A 167 -14.20 -10.48 6.88
CA TYR A 167 -13.31 -11.08 5.89
C TYR A 167 -13.80 -10.90 4.44
N VAL A 168 -15.12 -10.91 4.24
CA VAL A 168 -15.72 -10.72 2.92
C VAL A 168 -15.38 -9.35 2.34
N ALA A 169 -15.25 -8.31 3.17
CA ALA A 169 -14.86 -6.98 2.75
C ALA A 169 -13.38 -6.92 2.31
N LEU A 170 -12.48 -7.70 2.92
CA LEU A 170 -11.07 -7.77 2.52
C LEU A 170 -10.84 -8.60 1.25
N ARG A 171 -11.71 -9.57 0.96
CA ARG A 171 -11.48 -10.57 -0.10
C ARG A 171 -11.13 -9.99 -1.46
N PRO A 172 -11.81 -8.95 -2.00
CA PRO A 172 -11.46 -8.38 -3.30
C PRO A 172 -10.05 -7.78 -3.32
N ALA A 173 -9.67 -7.11 -2.22
CA ALA A 173 -8.37 -6.48 -2.11
C ALA A 173 -7.25 -7.51 -1.88
N LEU A 174 -7.49 -8.55 -1.08
CA LEU A 174 -6.57 -9.69 -0.93
C LEU A 174 -6.32 -10.42 -2.26
N ARG A 175 -7.36 -10.60 -3.09
CA ARG A 175 -7.20 -11.19 -4.43
C ARG A 175 -6.28 -10.35 -5.32
N ARG A 176 -6.49 -9.03 -5.35
CA ARG A 176 -5.62 -8.12 -6.11
C ARG A 176 -4.18 -8.16 -5.59
N PHE A 177 -4.02 -8.19 -4.26
CA PHE A 177 -2.71 -8.33 -3.62
C PHE A 177 -2.00 -9.61 -4.06
N VAL A 178 -2.66 -10.77 -4.01
CA VAL A 178 -2.04 -12.05 -4.41
C VAL A 178 -1.60 -12.03 -5.88
N VAL A 179 -2.40 -11.45 -6.78
CA VAL A 179 -2.05 -11.35 -8.21
C VAL A 179 -0.84 -10.44 -8.42
N VAL A 180 -0.85 -9.23 -7.83
CA VAL A 180 0.28 -8.29 -7.92
C VAL A 180 1.53 -8.92 -7.29
N GLN A 181 1.37 -9.60 -6.15
CA GLN A 181 2.47 -10.24 -5.46
C GLN A 181 3.09 -11.37 -6.28
N ALA A 182 2.28 -12.23 -6.90
CA ALA A 182 2.77 -13.28 -7.77
C ALA A 182 3.56 -12.70 -8.97
N ALA A 183 3.06 -11.62 -9.57
CA ALA A 183 3.75 -10.93 -10.65
C ALA A 183 5.08 -10.30 -10.18
N SER A 184 5.09 -9.58 -9.05
CA SER A 184 6.32 -9.00 -8.48
C SER A 184 7.35 -10.06 -8.14
N GLN A 185 6.94 -11.18 -7.57
CA GLN A 185 7.85 -12.30 -7.24
C GLN A 185 8.39 -12.97 -8.50
N PHE A 186 7.56 -13.16 -9.52
CA PHE A 186 8.02 -13.66 -10.82
C PHE A 186 9.07 -12.73 -11.45
N LEU A 187 8.85 -11.41 -11.43
CA LEU A 187 9.84 -10.45 -11.92
C LEU A 187 11.14 -10.47 -11.10
N ALA A 188 11.06 -10.57 -9.78
CA ALA A 188 12.24 -10.69 -8.92
C ALA A 188 13.03 -11.99 -9.20
N LEU A 189 12.34 -13.11 -9.45
CA LEU A 189 12.98 -14.36 -9.87
C LEU A 189 13.67 -14.24 -11.24
N LEU A 190 13.02 -13.59 -12.21
CA LEU A 190 13.65 -13.31 -13.51
C LEU A 190 14.88 -12.43 -13.38
N ALA A 191 14.84 -11.40 -12.52
CA ALA A 191 15.99 -10.54 -12.26
C ALA A 191 17.17 -11.33 -11.66
N LEU A 192 16.90 -12.24 -10.72
CA LEU A 192 17.91 -13.14 -10.18
C LEU A 192 18.49 -14.08 -11.24
N LEU A 193 17.65 -14.63 -12.12
CA LEU A 193 18.08 -15.54 -13.19
C LEU A 193 18.97 -14.85 -14.24
N VAL A 194 18.77 -13.56 -14.49
CA VAL A 194 19.57 -12.78 -15.45
C VAL A 194 20.86 -12.25 -14.81
N ALA A 195 20.87 -12.01 -13.50
CA ALA A 195 22.04 -11.50 -12.78
C ALA A 195 23.05 -12.58 -12.38
N GLY A 196 22.62 -13.85 -12.28
CA GLY A 196 23.48 -15.00 -11.95
C GLY A 196 23.96 -15.75 -13.17
#